data_AF-A0A067MTB5-F1
#
_entry.id   AF-A0A067MTB5-F1
#
_cell.length_a   1.000
_cell.length_b   1.000
_cell.length_c   1.000
_cell.angle_alpha   90.00
_cell.angle_beta   90.00
_cell.angle_gamma   90.00
#
_symmetry.space_group_name_H-M   'P 1'
#
loop_
_entity.id
_entity.type
_entity.pdbx_description
1 polymer ?
#
loop_
_entity_poly.entity_id
_entity_poly.type
_entity_poly.pdbx_seq_one_letter_code
_entity_poly.pdbx_strand_id
1 'polypeptide(L)'
;MRKTDELNALVAKYTADFPTHRPLARDGFPSTAAGSTDVVLVTGTTGGLGTALLRDLVALPSVSRIYAFNRKDKRGVSLRERQAEALAERGLDPKILDSPKVVLVEGDTSVSDLGLSDALFAEIRDSVTCIMHNAWRVNFMQEVSAYETLIRGVRNLVDFALASPHSSPPRFVYTSSTAAVMNWPLATPVPEQSFPDARVALGMGYGESKWVSERILRLAAESTALRPVVVRVGQLTYADNGEWSGTEWIPTILRSALAMGILPSVDLPIPVLTLSSASKGLIEMMSSPYPTVHLVHPRPVKASHICQLIADIIGLEPIPFTEWIDKLEESVNAAQDEGEEMERNPAVVLLPLFQMFLPRLSKKGRDAIGMPLYETKLALQVAPSLAEGRLPQTGMDDVQRVLKHWQETGLFQGILDGRDERTLPRFVASPKL
;
A
#
# COMPACT_ATOMS: atom_id res chain seq x y z
N MET A 1 15.13 -16.09 -19.50
CA MET A 1 16.30 -16.57 -18.72
C MET A 1 17.29 -15.43 -18.42
N ARG A 2 16.81 -14.24 -18.00
CA ARG A 2 17.66 -13.09 -17.63
C ARG A 2 17.15 -12.35 -16.38
N LYS A 3 15.82 -12.23 -16.24
CA LYS A 3 15.18 -11.49 -15.13
C LYS A 3 15.22 -12.23 -13.79
N THR A 4 14.95 -13.54 -13.77
CA THR A 4 15.04 -14.36 -12.55
C THR A 4 16.44 -14.30 -11.93
N ASP A 5 17.47 -14.29 -12.77
CA ASP A 5 18.87 -14.25 -12.32
C ASP A 5 19.22 -12.87 -11.75
N GLU A 6 18.69 -11.78 -12.32
CA GLU A 6 18.80 -10.43 -11.75
C GLU A 6 18.18 -10.37 -10.34
N LEU A 7 16.97 -10.91 -10.15
CA LEU A 7 16.31 -10.92 -8.84
C LEU A 7 17.08 -11.76 -7.82
N ASN A 8 17.53 -12.95 -8.23
CA ASN A 8 18.33 -13.82 -7.36
C ASN A 8 19.70 -13.20 -7.04
N ALA A 9 20.32 -12.46 -7.98
CA ALA A 9 21.56 -11.75 -7.74
C ALA A 9 21.38 -10.60 -6.72
N LEU A 10 20.27 -9.86 -6.79
CA LEU A 10 19.92 -8.87 -5.77
C LEU A 10 19.72 -9.52 -4.40
N VAL A 11 19.00 -10.65 -4.33
CA VAL A 11 18.86 -11.41 -3.08
C VAL A 11 20.25 -11.80 -2.54
N ALA A 12 21.07 -12.48 -3.36
CA ALA A 12 22.41 -12.92 -2.95
C ALA A 12 23.29 -11.75 -2.48
N LYS A 13 23.24 -10.61 -3.17
CA LYS A 13 23.99 -9.40 -2.82
C LYS A 13 23.64 -8.90 -1.42
N TYR A 14 22.34 -8.86 -1.08
CA TYR A 14 21.87 -8.29 0.19
C TYR A 14 21.73 -9.32 1.32
N THR A 15 22.02 -10.59 1.05
CA THR A 15 22.04 -11.68 2.06
C THR A 15 23.40 -12.38 2.16
N ALA A 16 24.47 -11.77 1.66
CA ALA A 16 25.82 -12.34 1.68
C ALA A 16 26.34 -12.59 3.11
N ASP A 17 25.93 -11.74 4.05
CA ASP A 17 26.23 -11.78 5.47
C ASP A 17 25.00 -11.32 6.27
N PHE A 18 24.97 -11.56 7.57
CA PHE A 18 24.10 -10.83 8.49
C PHE A 18 24.86 -10.63 9.82
N PRO A 19 24.70 -9.48 10.50
CA PRO A 19 25.31 -9.28 11.79
C PRO A 19 24.73 -10.26 12.81
N THR A 20 25.57 -10.74 13.73
CA THR A 20 25.10 -11.55 14.86
C THR A 20 24.48 -10.63 15.90
N HIS A 21 23.23 -10.92 16.29
CA HIS A 21 22.59 -10.24 17.41
C HIS A 21 23.32 -10.55 18.72
N ARG A 22 23.69 -9.51 19.46
CA ARG A 22 24.42 -9.60 20.73
C ARG A 22 23.66 -8.83 21.81
N PRO A 23 22.77 -9.51 22.56
CA PRO A 23 22.01 -8.85 23.63
C PRO A 23 22.97 -8.33 24.70
N LEU A 24 22.71 -7.13 25.22
CA LEU A 24 23.44 -6.58 26.35
C LEU A 24 22.73 -7.00 27.64
N ALA A 25 23.44 -7.72 28.51
CA ALA A 25 23.00 -7.98 29.88
C ALA A 25 23.06 -6.67 30.68
N ARG A 26 22.02 -5.85 30.61
CA ARG A 26 21.86 -4.67 31.45
C ARG A 26 20.50 -4.67 32.11
N ASP A 27 20.51 -4.58 33.44
CA ASP A 27 19.34 -4.20 34.23
C ASP A 27 18.92 -2.79 33.80
N GLY A 28 17.76 -2.68 33.12
CA GLY A 28 17.20 -1.37 32.74
C GLY A 28 16.72 -1.24 31.29
N PHE A 29 16.99 -2.20 30.41
CA PHE A 29 16.28 -2.24 29.12
C PHE A 29 14.89 -2.85 29.33
N PRO A 30 13.82 -2.27 28.75
CA PRO A 30 12.51 -2.90 28.81
C PRO A 30 12.64 -4.31 28.22
N SER A 31 12.43 -5.31 29.07
CA SER A 31 12.16 -6.67 28.64
C SER A 31 10.87 -6.63 27.82
N THR A 32 10.77 -7.41 26.75
CA THR A 32 9.51 -7.67 26.02
C THR A 32 8.50 -8.46 26.86
N ALA A 33 8.63 -8.43 28.18
CA ALA A 33 7.77 -9.08 29.16
C ALA A 33 6.35 -8.49 29.12
N ALA A 34 5.38 -9.32 29.50
CA ALA A 34 3.99 -8.92 29.64
C ALA A 34 3.88 -7.67 30.56
N GLY A 35 3.49 -6.53 29.99
CA GLY A 35 3.38 -5.24 30.69
C GLY A 35 4.28 -4.12 30.15
N SER A 36 5.25 -4.40 29.27
CA SER A 36 6.06 -3.36 28.61
C SER A 36 5.27 -2.70 27.46
N THR A 37 5.27 -1.37 27.39
CA THR A 37 4.71 -0.61 26.26
C THR A 37 5.65 -0.63 25.06
N ASP A 38 5.09 -0.70 23.86
CA ASP A 38 5.81 -0.66 22.60
C ASP A 38 6.42 0.70 22.28
N VAL A 39 7.61 0.66 21.69
CA VAL A 39 8.28 1.78 21.03
C VAL A 39 8.39 1.42 19.55
N VAL A 40 7.66 2.13 18.70
CA VAL A 40 7.47 1.74 17.31
C VAL A 40 8.25 2.68 16.39
N LEU A 41 9.09 2.12 15.51
CA LEU A 41 9.65 2.83 14.36
C LEU A 41 8.76 2.55 13.14
N VAL A 42 8.13 3.57 12.58
CA VAL A 42 7.27 3.43 11.39
C VAL A 42 7.87 4.24 10.26
N THR A 43 8.15 3.60 9.13
CA THR A 43 8.64 4.32 7.95
C THR A 43 7.51 4.80 7.05
N GLY A 44 7.59 6.03 6.55
CA GLY A 44 6.68 6.55 5.53
C GLY A 44 5.31 6.98 6.06
N THR A 45 5.26 7.63 7.23
CA THR A 45 4.02 8.10 7.87
C THR A 45 3.33 9.25 7.10
N THR A 46 4.01 9.87 6.13
CA THR A 46 3.39 10.87 5.24
C THR A 46 2.65 10.26 4.05
N GLY A 47 2.74 8.94 3.82
CA GLY A 47 1.98 8.26 2.77
C GLY A 47 0.57 7.85 3.22
N GLY A 48 -0.28 7.44 2.28
CA GLY A 48 -1.69 7.07 2.55
C GLY A 48 -1.85 6.15 3.75
N LEU A 49 -1.37 4.90 3.66
CA LEU A 49 -1.44 3.95 4.78
C LEU A 49 -0.66 4.44 6.02
N GLY A 50 0.44 5.17 5.81
CA GLY A 50 1.29 5.68 6.88
C GLY A 50 0.59 6.69 7.80
N THR A 51 -0.28 7.55 7.25
CA THR A 51 -1.05 8.52 8.04
C THR A 51 -2.08 7.83 8.94
N ALA A 52 -2.77 6.81 8.41
CA ALA A 52 -3.71 5.98 9.17
C ALA A 52 -2.97 5.19 10.28
N LEU A 53 -1.79 4.62 9.97
CA LEU A 53 -0.94 3.96 10.95
C LEU A 53 -0.54 4.90 12.08
N LEU A 54 -0.09 6.12 11.77
CA LEU A 54 0.31 7.09 12.79
C LEU A 54 -0.86 7.45 13.73
N ARG A 55 -2.04 7.72 13.16
CA ARG A 55 -3.27 7.96 13.93
C ARG A 55 -3.59 6.81 14.87
N ASP A 56 -3.64 5.59 14.34
CA ASP A 56 -4.07 4.42 15.11
C ASP A 56 -3.03 4.06 16.18
N LEU A 57 -1.73 4.13 15.87
CA LEU A 57 -0.66 3.90 16.84
C LEU A 57 -0.66 4.91 18.00
N VAL A 58 -0.94 6.19 17.72
CA VAL A 58 -1.06 7.22 18.78
C VAL A 58 -2.19 6.86 19.74
N ALA A 59 -3.31 6.37 19.22
CA ALA A 59 -4.48 5.98 20.00
C ALA A 59 -4.27 4.69 20.82
N LEU A 60 -3.29 3.85 20.49
CA LEU A 60 -3.06 2.59 21.20
C LEU A 60 -2.41 2.81 22.58
N PRO A 61 -3.03 2.36 23.69
CA PRO A 61 -2.44 2.46 25.02
C PRO A 61 -1.16 1.64 25.19
N SER A 62 -1.04 0.53 24.44
CA SER A 62 0.14 -0.31 24.45
C SER A 62 1.35 0.35 23.80
N VAL A 63 1.20 1.46 23.06
CA VAL A 63 2.29 2.19 22.42
C VAL A 63 2.64 3.41 23.26
N SER A 64 3.92 3.52 23.64
CA SER A 64 4.47 4.62 24.44
C SER A 64 5.20 5.67 23.61
N ARG A 65 5.81 5.27 22.48
CA ARG A 65 6.58 6.17 21.61
C ARG A 65 6.57 5.67 20.17
N ILE A 66 6.57 6.62 19.23
CA ILE A 66 6.47 6.40 17.80
C ILE A 66 7.54 7.27 17.12
N TYR A 67 8.57 6.63 16.56
CA TYR A 67 9.49 7.28 15.64
C TYR A 67 8.90 7.23 14.23
N ALA A 68 8.30 8.34 13.81
CA ALA A 68 7.73 8.53 12.48
C ALA A 68 8.86 8.90 11.50
N PHE A 69 9.48 7.87 10.93
CA PHE A 69 10.67 7.97 10.11
C PHE A 69 10.32 8.24 8.64
N ASN A 70 10.80 9.34 8.10
CA ASN A 70 10.54 9.74 6.72
C ASN A 70 11.81 10.27 6.06
N ARG A 71 11.85 10.21 4.73
CA ARG A 71 12.92 10.85 3.95
C ARG A 71 12.85 12.37 4.06
N LYS A 72 14.00 13.03 4.00
CA LYS A 72 14.10 14.48 3.83
C LYS A 72 13.41 14.93 2.55
N ASP A 73 12.71 16.06 2.61
CA ASP A 73 12.12 16.67 1.41
C ASP A 73 13.21 17.35 0.59
N LYS A 74 13.22 17.12 -0.73
CA LYS A 74 14.23 17.72 -1.63
C LYS A 74 14.06 19.23 -1.81
N ARG A 75 12.89 19.78 -1.52
CA ARG A 75 12.56 21.21 -1.64
C ARG A 75 12.74 21.94 -0.30
N GLY A 76 13.09 21.22 0.78
CA GLY A 76 13.32 21.81 2.10
C GLY A 76 12.08 22.00 2.97
N VAL A 77 10.91 21.47 2.57
CA VAL A 77 9.70 21.51 3.41
C VAL A 77 9.89 20.63 4.64
N SER A 78 9.60 21.15 5.83
CA SER A 78 9.82 20.42 7.08
C SER A 78 8.97 19.16 7.16
N LEU A 79 9.46 18.11 7.83
CA LEU A 79 8.67 16.90 8.04
C LEU A 79 7.37 17.17 8.82
N ARG A 80 7.37 18.13 9.76
CA ARG A 80 6.18 18.48 10.52
C ARG A 80 5.08 19.06 9.64
N GLU A 81 5.42 19.99 8.74
CA GLU A 81 4.48 20.56 7.78
C GLU A 81 3.93 19.49 6.83
N ARG A 82 4.81 18.67 6.22
CA ARG A 82 4.38 17.59 5.32
C ARG A 82 3.49 16.57 6.00
N GLN A 83 3.77 16.22 7.26
CA GLN A 83 2.95 15.29 8.01
C GLN A 83 1.60 15.91 8.40
N ALA A 84 1.57 17.20 8.76
CA ALA A 84 0.33 17.92 9.06
C ALA A 84 -0.57 18.03 7.82
N GLU A 85 0.01 18.36 6.67
CA GLU A 85 -0.69 18.39 5.37
C GLU A 85 -1.25 17.01 5.00
N ALA A 86 -0.43 15.95 5.08
CA ALA A 86 -0.87 14.59 4.76
C ALA A 86 -1.99 14.07 5.68
N LEU A 87 -2.00 14.48 6.95
CA LEU A 87 -3.08 14.19 7.90
C LEU A 87 -4.36 14.96 7.52
N ALA A 88 -4.25 16.28 7.30
CA ALA A 88 -5.39 17.13 6.98
C ALA A 88 -6.07 16.74 5.65
N GLU A 89 -5.29 16.46 4.61
CA GLU A 89 -5.75 15.97 3.31
C GLU A 89 -6.66 14.74 3.45
N ARG A 90 -6.34 13.86 4.41
CA ARG A 90 -7.06 12.61 4.72
C ARG A 90 -8.11 12.76 5.80
N GLY A 91 -8.46 14.00 6.15
CA GLY A 91 -9.49 14.32 7.14
C GLY A 91 -9.10 13.95 8.57
N LEU A 92 -7.81 13.82 8.86
CA LEU A 92 -7.28 13.54 10.20
C LEU A 92 -6.82 14.85 10.85
N ASP A 93 -7.05 14.97 12.17
CA ASP A 93 -6.63 16.15 12.92
C ASP A 93 -5.09 16.24 12.99
N PRO A 94 -4.45 17.30 12.45
CA PRO A 94 -3.01 17.48 12.55
C PRO A 94 -2.47 17.50 13.99
N LYS A 95 -3.31 17.75 15.00
CA LYS A 95 -2.94 17.68 16.43
C LYS A 95 -2.49 16.29 16.89
N ILE A 96 -2.66 15.25 16.08
CA ILE A 96 -1.98 13.96 16.29
C ILE A 96 -0.46 14.16 16.48
N LEU A 97 0.13 15.17 15.83
CA LEU A 97 1.53 15.57 15.95
C LEU A 97 1.92 16.23 17.28
N ASP A 98 0.94 16.62 18.10
CA ASP A 98 1.16 17.20 19.43
C ASP A 98 1.19 16.12 20.52
N SER A 99 0.87 14.87 20.16
CA SER A 99 0.98 13.75 21.08
C SER A 99 2.42 13.57 21.56
N PRO A 100 2.65 13.42 22.88
CA PRO A 100 4.00 13.20 23.41
C PRO A 100 4.62 11.87 22.97
N LYS A 101 3.81 10.96 22.38
CA LYS A 101 4.28 9.71 21.81
C LYS A 101 5.05 9.93 20.50
N VAL A 102 4.77 11.00 19.75
CA VAL A 102 5.25 11.16 18.37
C VAL A 102 6.61 11.87 18.33
N VAL A 103 7.55 11.25 17.63
CA VAL A 103 8.85 11.82 17.28
C VAL A 103 9.00 11.76 15.78
N LEU A 104 9.06 12.92 15.14
CA LEU A 104 9.30 13.02 13.70
C LEU A 104 10.80 12.85 13.44
N VAL A 105 11.16 11.90 12.59
CA VAL A 105 12.56 11.58 12.27
C VAL A 105 12.76 11.70 10.77
N GLU A 106 13.71 12.55 10.36
CA GLU A 106 14.17 12.61 8.98
C GLU A 106 15.46 11.82 8.79
N GLY A 107 15.44 10.83 7.90
CA GLY A 107 16.60 10.00 7.61
C GLY A 107 16.54 9.36 6.22
N ASP A 108 17.46 8.46 5.94
CA ASP A 108 17.56 7.73 4.68
C ASP A 108 17.88 6.25 4.97
N THR A 109 16.91 5.37 4.76
CA THR A 109 17.10 3.93 4.99
C THR A 109 18.18 3.32 4.09
N SER A 110 18.53 3.95 2.96
CA SER A 110 19.50 3.41 2.01
C SER A 110 20.96 3.49 2.48
N VAL A 111 21.25 4.23 3.55
CA VAL A 111 22.56 4.29 4.20
C VAL A 111 22.54 3.56 5.55
N SER A 112 23.69 3.03 5.97
CA SER A 112 23.80 2.09 7.11
C SER A 112 23.48 2.70 8.47
N ASP A 113 23.70 4.01 8.63
CA ASP A 113 23.37 4.80 9.82
C ASP A 113 21.97 5.43 9.74
N LEU A 114 21.17 5.02 8.75
CA LEU A 114 19.86 5.56 8.44
C LEU A 114 19.86 7.09 8.19
N GLY A 115 21.03 7.69 7.93
CA GLY A 115 21.20 9.13 7.72
C GLY A 115 20.98 9.96 9.00
N LEU A 116 21.15 9.34 10.17
CA LEU A 116 20.94 9.95 11.47
C LEU A 116 22.28 10.30 12.14
N SER A 117 22.26 11.23 13.10
CA SER A 117 23.41 11.41 14.00
C SER A 117 23.61 10.17 14.87
N ASP A 118 24.85 9.85 15.25
CA ASP A 118 25.18 8.72 16.14
C ASP A 118 24.31 8.65 17.41
N ALA A 119 24.07 9.81 18.04
CA ALA A 119 23.25 9.89 19.26
C ALA A 119 21.80 9.45 19.02
N LEU A 120 21.15 9.98 17.98
CA LEU A 120 19.77 9.63 17.63
C LEU A 120 19.67 8.19 17.12
N PHE A 121 20.63 7.73 16.32
CA PHE A 121 20.68 6.33 15.87
C PHE A 121 20.74 5.37 17.06
N ALA A 122 21.60 5.64 18.04
CA ALA A 122 21.70 4.86 19.27
C ALA A 122 20.42 4.93 20.11
N GLU A 123 19.83 6.11 20.30
CA GLU A 123 18.56 6.28 21.02
C GLU A 123 17.46 5.39 20.43
N ILE A 124 17.28 5.43 19.10
CA ILE A 124 16.23 4.65 18.43
C ILE A 124 16.57 3.15 18.52
N ARG A 125 17.82 2.75 18.25
CA ARG A 125 18.25 1.34 18.30
C ARG A 125 18.04 0.72 19.68
N ASP A 126 18.32 1.48 20.73
CA ASP A 126 18.30 1.01 22.11
C ASP A 126 16.90 1.02 22.74
N SER A 127 15.92 1.66 22.08
CA SER A 127 14.56 1.81 22.61
C SER A 127 13.49 1.08 21.79
N VAL A 128 13.66 0.92 20.48
CA VAL A 128 12.62 0.36 19.59
C VAL A 128 12.35 -1.11 19.88
N THR A 129 11.07 -1.44 20.05
CA THR A 129 10.59 -2.83 20.23
C THR A 129 9.88 -3.38 18.99
N CYS A 130 9.45 -2.51 18.07
CA CYS A 130 8.81 -2.87 16.82
C CYS A 130 9.20 -1.93 15.67
N ILE A 131 9.57 -2.49 14.53
CA ILE A 131 9.82 -1.78 13.27
C ILE A 131 8.69 -2.13 12.30
N MET A 132 7.92 -1.13 11.89
CA MET A 132 6.94 -1.24 10.81
C MET A 132 7.50 -0.57 9.56
N HIS A 133 8.12 -1.37 8.69
CA HIS A 133 8.65 -0.88 7.43
C HIS A 133 7.53 -0.81 6.37
N ASN A 134 6.92 0.38 6.25
CA ASN A 134 5.82 0.68 5.33
C ASN A 134 6.27 1.48 4.09
N ALA A 135 7.23 2.41 4.27
CA ALA A 135 7.72 3.27 3.19
C ALA A 135 8.15 2.50 1.94
N TRP A 136 7.48 2.75 0.81
CA TRP A 136 7.88 2.28 -0.51
C TRP A 136 7.35 3.23 -1.58
N ARG A 137 8.10 3.40 -2.68
CA ARG A 137 7.56 4.08 -3.87
C ARG A 137 6.74 3.09 -4.67
N VAL A 138 5.50 3.40 -5.02
CA VAL A 138 4.71 2.55 -5.93
C VAL A 138 4.86 3.12 -7.34
N ASN A 139 5.49 2.37 -8.24
CA ASN A 139 5.52 2.70 -9.66
C ASN A 139 5.58 1.41 -10.50
N PHE A 140 4.47 1.12 -11.17
CA PHE A 140 4.26 -0.09 -11.95
C PHE A 140 5.08 -0.17 -13.25
N MET A 141 5.61 0.96 -13.72
CA MET A 141 6.32 1.09 -15.00
C MET A 141 7.84 1.06 -14.87
N GLN A 142 8.37 0.95 -13.65
CA GLN A 142 9.82 0.93 -13.40
C GLN A 142 10.36 -0.49 -13.28
N GLU A 143 11.59 -0.67 -13.75
CA GLU A 143 12.38 -1.89 -13.57
C GLU A 143 12.87 -2.05 -12.12
N VAL A 144 13.14 -3.29 -11.71
CA VAL A 144 13.59 -3.62 -10.34
C VAL A 144 14.85 -2.85 -9.91
N SER A 145 15.77 -2.55 -10.83
CA SER A 145 16.99 -1.80 -10.53
C SER A 145 16.72 -0.40 -9.97
N ALA A 146 15.61 0.24 -10.37
CA ALA A 146 15.18 1.54 -9.82
C ALA A 146 14.76 1.48 -8.34
N TYR A 147 14.60 0.27 -7.80
CA TYR A 147 14.21 -0.02 -6.41
C TYR A 147 15.38 -0.50 -5.55
N GLU A 148 16.59 -0.60 -6.09
CA GLU A 148 17.71 -1.17 -5.35
C GLU A 148 18.02 -0.40 -4.05
N THR A 149 17.83 0.92 -4.03
CA THR A 149 17.99 1.73 -2.80
C THR A 149 16.97 1.39 -1.72
N LEU A 150 15.74 1.01 -2.10
CA LEU A 150 14.70 0.57 -1.17
C LEU A 150 14.96 -0.86 -0.67
N ILE A 151 15.44 -1.74 -1.55
CA ILE A 151 15.88 -3.10 -1.19
C ILE A 151 17.04 -3.04 -0.19
N ARG A 152 18.03 -2.17 -0.44
CA ARG A 152 19.10 -1.87 0.51
C ARG A 152 18.55 -1.34 1.84
N GLY A 153 17.50 -0.52 1.79
CA GLY A 153 16.80 -0.04 2.98
C GLY A 153 16.27 -1.16 3.86
N VAL A 154 15.69 -2.21 3.27
CA VAL A 154 15.26 -3.41 4.01
C VAL A 154 16.44 -4.06 4.70
N ARG A 155 17.57 -4.21 3.99
CA ARG A 155 18.79 -4.78 4.57
C ARG A 155 19.34 -3.93 5.73
N ASN A 156 19.43 -2.62 5.57
CA ASN A 156 19.92 -1.74 6.63
C ASN A 156 19.01 -1.76 7.86
N LEU A 157 17.69 -1.87 7.69
CA LEU A 157 16.75 -2.03 8.80
C LEU A 157 16.87 -3.41 9.47
N VAL A 158 17.22 -4.47 8.74
CA VAL A 158 17.56 -5.78 9.32
C VAL A 158 18.80 -5.65 10.20
N ASP A 159 19.85 -5.00 9.71
CA ASP A 159 21.08 -4.79 10.48
C ASP A 159 20.82 -3.94 11.73
N PHE A 160 20.03 -2.87 11.59
CA PHE A 160 19.57 -2.05 12.69
C PHE A 160 18.83 -2.87 13.76
N ALA A 161 17.89 -3.72 13.34
CA ALA A 161 17.13 -4.58 14.26
C ALA A 161 18.05 -5.58 15.01
N LEU A 162 19.01 -6.18 14.31
CA LEU A 162 19.94 -7.14 14.88
C LEU A 162 20.96 -6.48 15.83
N ALA A 163 21.31 -5.21 15.61
CA ALA A 163 22.18 -4.42 16.48
C ALA A 163 21.52 -3.99 17.80
N SER A 164 20.21 -4.24 17.97
CA SER A 164 19.49 -3.96 19.20
C SER A 164 20.15 -4.57 20.44
N PRO A 165 20.21 -3.85 21.57
CA PRO A 165 20.75 -4.37 22.82
C PRO A 165 19.75 -5.25 23.59
N HIS A 166 18.47 -5.30 23.19
CA HIS A 166 17.43 -6.08 23.87
C HIS A 166 17.73 -7.58 23.82
N SER A 167 17.10 -8.36 24.71
CA SER A 167 17.25 -9.83 24.75
C SER A 167 16.80 -10.55 23.47
N SER A 168 16.00 -9.88 22.65
CA SER A 168 15.62 -10.31 21.32
C SER A 168 15.56 -9.10 20.40
N PRO A 169 15.83 -9.26 19.09
CA PRO A 169 15.67 -8.18 18.14
C PRO A 169 14.23 -7.63 18.15
N PRO A 170 14.02 -6.35 17.80
CA PRO A 170 12.70 -5.78 17.65
C PRO A 170 11.85 -6.60 16.69
N ARG A 171 10.54 -6.67 16.93
CA ARG A 171 9.60 -7.24 15.96
C ARG A 171 9.73 -6.47 14.66
N PHE A 172 9.74 -7.17 13.53
CA PHE A 172 9.92 -6.54 12.22
C PHE A 172 8.73 -6.85 11.34
N VAL A 173 7.92 -5.85 11.03
CA VAL A 173 6.76 -5.97 10.14
C VAL A 173 7.08 -5.28 8.83
N TYR A 174 7.07 -6.05 7.75
CA TYR A 174 7.28 -5.54 6.41
C TYR A 174 5.96 -5.45 5.65
N THR A 175 5.63 -4.25 5.21
CA THR A 175 4.48 -4.00 4.33
C THR A 175 4.88 -4.37 2.90
N SER A 176 4.68 -5.63 2.55
CA SER A 176 4.82 -6.14 1.19
C SER A 176 3.54 -5.89 0.39
N SER A 177 3.46 -6.46 -0.81
CA SER A 177 2.32 -6.32 -1.70
C SER A 177 1.95 -7.66 -2.32
N THR A 178 0.67 -7.84 -2.63
CA THR A 178 0.22 -8.93 -3.51
C THR A 178 0.95 -8.93 -4.86
N ALA A 179 1.46 -7.79 -5.33
CA ALA A 179 2.29 -7.74 -6.53
C ALA A 179 3.55 -8.63 -6.47
N ALA A 180 4.05 -8.96 -5.27
CA ALA A 180 5.21 -9.84 -5.08
C ALA A 180 4.99 -11.28 -5.57
N VAL A 181 3.73 -11.70 -5.75
CA VAL A 181 3.38 -13.04 -6.24
C VAL A 181 2.33 -12.96 -7.36
N MET A 182 2.31 -11.86 -8.13
CA MET A 182 1.32 -11.60 -9.17
C MET A 182 1.26 -12.62 -10.31
N ASN A 183 2.31 -13.43 -10.49
CA ASN A 183 2.38 -14.51 -11.49
C ASN A 183 2.15 -15.89 -10.89
N TRP A 184 1.44 -15.97 -9.76
CA TRP A 184 0.98 -17.26 -9.22
C TRP A 184 0.31 -18.11 -10.31
N PRO A 185 0.83 -19.32 -10.62
CA PRO A 185 0.44 -20.05 -11.83
C PRO A 185 -0.85 -20.85 -11.68
N LEU A 186 -1.33 -21.05 -10.44
CA LEU A 186 -2.50 -21.88 -10.18
C LEU A 186 -3.78 -21.05 -10.16
N ALA A 187 -4.90 -21.72 -10.44
CA ALA A 187 -6.24 -21.13 -10.32
C ALA A 187 -6.74 -21.08 -8.86
N THR A 188 -6.05 -21.75 -7.94
CA THR A 188 -6.35 -21.69 -6.50
C THR A 188 -5.81 -20.39 -5.91
N PRO A 189 -6.40 -19.87 -4.83
CA PRO A 189 -5.85 -18.71 -4.14
C PRO A 189 -4.41 -18.94 -3.68
N VAL A 190 -3.62 -17.87 -3.60
CA VAL A 190 -2.25 -17.87 -3.11
C VAL A 190 -2.27 -18.18 -1.60
N PRO A 191 -1.55 -19.21 -1.13
CA PRO A 191 -1.45 -19.51 0.30
C PRO A 191 -0.55 -18.51 1.04
N GLU A 192 -0.83 -18.31 2.33
CA GLU A 192 -0.10 -17.40 3.23
C GLU A 192 1.27 -17.98 3.64
N GLN A 193 2.19 -18.02 2.67
CA GLN A 193 3.55 -18.54 2.84
C GLN A 193 4.58 -17.79 1.97
N SER A 194 5.86 -18.06 2.23
CA SER A 194 6.99 -17.56 1.43
C SER A 194 7.16 -18.39 0.15
N PHE A 195 7.55 -17.74 -0.94
CA PHE A 195 7.82 -18.39 -2.23
C PHE A 195 9.25 -18.09 -2.71
N PRO A 196 10.17 -19.07 -2.64
CA PRO A 196 11.56 -18.90 -3.07
C PRO A 196 11.76 -18.75 -4.59
N ASP A 197 10.76 -19.08 -5.39
CA ASP A 197 10.86 -19.04 -6.85
C ASP A 197 10.52 -17.64 -7.38
N ALA A 198 11.51 -16.95 -7.93
CA ALA A 198 11.37 -15.60 -8.49
C ALA A 198 10.32 -15.47 -9.60
N ARG A 199 9.93 -16.57 -10.25
CA ARG A 199 8.94 -16.56 -11.34
C ARG A 199 7.58 -16.02 -10.90
N VAL A 200 7.23 -16.16 -9.62
CA VAL A 200 5.96 -15.66 -9.08
C VAL A 200 5.86 -14.14 -9.09
N ALA A 201 6.98 -13.42 -9.14
CA ALA A 201 7.02 -11.96 -9.02
C ALA A 201 7.17 -11.22 -10.36
N LEU A 202 7.52 -11.93 -11.44
CA LEU A 202 7.98 -11.30 -12.68
C LEU A 202 6.94 -10.35 -13.31
N GLY A 203 7.45 -9.34 -14.02
CA GLY A 203 6.65 -8.55 -14.96
C GLY A 203 6.41 -7.12 -14.53
N MET A 204 6.64 -6.77 -13.26
CA MET A 204 6.62 -5.39 -12.80
C MET A 204 7.72 -5.18 -11.77
N GLY A 205 8.63 -4.21 -11.99
CA GLY A 205 9.75 -3.98 -11.07
C GLY A 205 9.30 -3.66 -9.63
N TYR A 206 8.12 -3.07 -9.46
CA TYR A 206 7.51 -2.91 -8.13
C TYR A 206 7.29 -4.26 -7.43
N GLY A 207 6.58 -5.20 -8.05
CA GLY A 207 6.33 -6.54 -7.49
C GLY A 207 7.62 -7.33 -7.28
N GLU A 208 8.53 -7.27 -8.26
CA GLU A 208 9.85 -7.89 -8.18
C GLU A 208 10.67 -7.36 -6.99
N SER A 209 10.66 -6.05 -6.75
CA SER A 209 11.38 -5.44 -5.62
C SER A 209 10.81 -5.86 -4.26
N LYS A 210 9.48 -6.00 -4.17
CA LYS A 210 8.80 -6.52 -2.98
C LYS A 210 9.19 -7.98 -2.73
N TRP A 211 9.21 -8.82 -3.77
CA TRP A 211 9.65 -10.20 -3.67
C TRP A 211 11.11 -10.33 -3.20
N VAL A 212 12.04 -9.55 -3.77
CA VAL A 212 13.46 -9.54 -3.33
C VAL A 212 13.55 -9.22 -1.83
N SER A 213 12.76 -8.24 -1.37
CA SER A 213 12.72 -7.85 0.04
C SER A 213 12.14 -8.95 0.94
N GLU A 214 11.08 -9.64 0.51
CA GLU A 214 10.54 -10.81 1.22
C GLU A 214 11.60 -11.91 1.36
N ARG A 215 12.39 -12.15 0.31
CA ARG A 215 13.48 -13.14 0.32
C ARG A 215 14.60 -12.75 1.30
N ILE A 216 15.00 -11.49 1.33
CA ILE A 216 15.99 -10.98 2.30
C ILE A 216 15.53 -11.25 3.73
N LEU A 217 14.28 -10.89 4.04
CA LEU A 217 13.70 -11.09 5.38
C LEU A 217 13.56 -12.57 5.75
N ARG A 218 13.18 -13.42 4.79
CA ARG A 218 13.11 -14.87 5.00
C ARG A 218 14.49 -15.46 5.32
N LEU A 219 15.51 -15.11 4.54
CA LEU A 219 16.88 -15.58 4.76
C LEU A 219 17.47 -15.02 6.08
N ALA A 220 17.23 -13.75 6.40
CA ALA A 220 17.62 -13.17 7.68
C ALA A 220 17.02 -13.97 8.86
N ALA A 221 15.76 -14.39 8.75
CA ALA A 221 15.10 -15.18 9.77
C ALA A 221 15.58 -16.65 9.84
N GLU A 222 16.13 -17.19 8.76
CA GLU A 222 16.76 -18.52 8.76
C GLU A 222 18.14 -18.49 9.41
N SER A 223 18.87 -17.39 9.26
CA SER A 223 20.28 -17.27 9.68
C SER A 223 20.50 -16.48 10.98
N THR A 224 19.47 -15.81 11.53
CA THR A 224 19.61 -14.94 12.69
C THR A 224 18.45 -15.10 13.69
N ALA A 225 18.53 -14.35 14.80
CA ALA A 225 17.47 -14.28 15.80
C ALA A 225 16.23 -13.47 15.34
N LEU A 226 16.29 -12.79 14.19
CA LEU A 226 15.18 -11.98 13.69
C LEU A 226 13.97 -12.87 13.33
N ARG A 227 12.77 -12.36 13.61
CA ARG A 227 11.49 -13.02 13.29
C ARG A 227 10.57 -12.01 12.58
N PRO A 228 10.83 -11.71 11.30
CA PRO A 228 10.04 -10.76 10.55
C PRO A 228 8.69 -11.35 10.14
N VAL A 229 7.67 -10.50 10.09
CA VAL A 229 6.34 -10.77 9.55
C VAL A 229 6.22 -10.02 8.24
N VAL A 230 6.00 -10.75 7.15
CA VAL A 230 5.69 -10.21 5.84
C VAL A 230 4.17 -10.09 5.70
N VAL A 231 3.68 -8.88 5.53
CA VAL A 231 2.24 -8.63 5.29
C VAL A 231 2.07 -8.23 3.83
N ARG A 232 1.48 -9.09 3.00
CA ARG A 232 1.17 -8.73 1.61
C ARG A 232 -0.12 -7.95 1.56
N VAL A 233 -0.02 -6.66 1.28
CA VAL A 233 -1.18 -5.77 1.18
C VAL A 233 -1.77 -5.78 -0.22
N GLY A 234 -3.10 -5.88 -0.31
CA GLY A 234 -3.87 -5.79 -1.55
C GLY A 234 -4.10 -4.34 -2.01
N GLN A 235 -5.12 -4.14 -2.85
CA GLN A 235 -5.49 -2.81 -3.33
C GLN A 235 -6.06 -1.98 -2.17
N LEU A 236 -5.41 -0.85 -1.89
CA LEU A 236 -5.90 0.15 -0.96
C LEU A 236 -6.74 1.19 -1.70
N THR A 237 -7.69 1.79 -1.01
CA THR A 237 -8.58 2.80 -1.59
C THR A 237 -8.49 4.11 -0.79
N TYR A 238 -9.62 4.60 -0.31
CA TYR A 238 -9.79 5.93 0.22
C TYR A 238 -9.53 6.01 1.74
N ALA A 239 -9.30 7.23 2.21
CA ALA A 239 -9.28 7.62 3.63
C ALA A 239 -10.70 7.84 4.17
N ASP A 240 -10.86 7.99 5.48
CA ASP A 240 -12.19 8.06 6.12
C ASP A 240 -13.04 9.27 5.64
N ASN A 241 -12.43 10.33 5.11
CA ASN A 241 -13.12 11.48 4.49
C ASN A 241 -13.43 11.29 2.98
N GLY A 242 -13.13 10.14 2.40
CA GLY A 242 -13.25 9.88 0.97
C GLY A 242 -12.03 10.27 0.13
N GLU A 243 -10.96 10.80 0.74
CA GLU A 243 -9.73 11.14 0.00
C GLU A 243 -9.16 9.89 -0.66
N TRP A 244 -9.01 9.98 -1.97
CA TRP A 244 -8.29 8.99 -2.76
C TRP A 244 -7.63 9.71 -3.91
N SER A 245 -6.30 9.64 -3.96
CA SER A 245 -5.50 10.30 -4.99
C SER A 245 -6.05 10.05 -6.40
N GLY A 246 -6.47 11.13 -7.05
CA GLY A 246 -6.99 11.11 -8.43
C GLY A 246 -5.98 10.67 -9.49
N THR A 247 -4.70 10.54 -9.11
CA THR A 247 -3.61 10.04 -9.98
C THR A 247 -3.40 8.54 -9.86
N GLU A 248 -4.08 7.86 -8.94
CA GLU A 248 -4.09 6.41 -8.92
C GLU A 248 -4.91 5.84 -10.08
N TRP A 249 -4.67 4.57 -10.39
CA TRP A 249 -5.18 3.96 -11.61
C TRP A 249 -6.71 3.78 -11.61
N ILE A 250 -7.35 3.44 -10.48
CA ILE A 250 -8.82 3.34 -10.39
C ILE A 250 -9.49 4.70 -10.55
N PRO A 251 -9.10 5.77 -9.81
CA PRO A 251 -9.66 7.10 -10.02
C PRO A 251 -9.45 7.62 -11.45
N THR A 252 -8.29 7.31 -12.05
CA THR A 252 -8.00 7.66 -13.45
C THR A 252 -8.98 7.00 -14.43
N ILE A 253 -9.32 5.72 -14.24
CA ILE A 253 -10.34 5.04 -15.04
C ILE A 253 -11.68 5.77 -14.95
N LEU A 254 -12.11 6.17 -13.75
CA LEU A 254 -13.39 6.86 -13.60
C LEU A 254 -13.41 8.24 -14.28
N ARG A 255 -12.32 9.00 -14.20
CA ARG A 255 -12.18 10.29 -14.90
C ARG A 255 -12.32 10.12 -16.41
N SER A 256 -11.64 9.13 -16.97
CA SER A 256 -11.76 8.77 -18.39
C SER A 256 -13.15 8.27 -18.78
N ALA A 257 -13.78 7.46 -17.92
CA ALA A 257 -15.15 7.01 -18.13
C ALA A 257 -16.13 8.19 -18.20
N LEU A 258 -15.95 9.22 -17.36
CA LEU A 258 -16.71 10.47 -17.42
C LEU A 258 -16.43 11.26 -18.70
N ALA A 259 -15.19 11.28 -19.20
CA ALA A 259 -14.88 11.93 -20.46
C ALA A 259 -15.56 11.22 -21.65
N MET A 260 -15.46 9.88 -21.70
CA MET A 260 -15.98 9.04 -22.78
C MET A 260 -17.50 8.80 -22.70
N GLY A 261 -18.10 8.88 -21.51
CA GLY A 261 -19.54 8.70 -21.30
C GLY A 261 -19.98 7.26 -21.11
N ILE A 262 -19.04 6.39 -20.80
CA ILE A 262 -19.20 4.93 -20.69
C ILE A 262 -18.32 4.43 -19.57
N LEU A 263 -18.86 3.56 -18.73
CA LEU A 263 -18.17 2.98 -17.57
C LEU A 263 -17.62 1.59 -17.90
N PRO A 264 -16.35 1.31 -17.61
CA PRO A 264 -15.84 -0.05 -17.72
C PRO A 264 -16.35 -0.94 -16.60
N SER A 265 -16.82 -2.14 -16.97
CA SER A 265 -17.30 -3.15 -16.05
C SER A 265 -16.56 -4.47 -16.21
N VAL A 266 -16.24 -5.10 -15.07
CA VAL A 266 -15.58 -6.41 -14.98
C VAL A 266 -16.33 -7.26 -13.95
N ASP A 267 -16.87 -8.41 -14.35
CA ASP A 267 -17.62 -9.31 -13.46
C ASP A 267 -16.71 -10.27 -12.66
N LEU A 268 -15.69 -9.72 -12.00
CA LEU A 268 -14.75 -10.45 -11.14
C LEU A 268 -14.69 -9.84 -9.74
N PRO A 269 -14.29 -10.59 -8.70
CA PRO A 269 -14.08 -10.06 -7.36
C PRO A 269 -13.06 -8.92 -7.35
N ILE A 270 -13.21 -7.94 -6.47
CA ILE A 270 -12.23 -6.86 -6.27
C ILE A 270 -11.92 -6.69 -4.77
N PRO A 271 -10.81 -7.25 -4.27
CA PRO A 271 -10.49 -7.24 -2.84
C PRO A 271 -9.82 -5.93 -2.42
N VAL A 272 -10.64 -4.91 -2.20
CA VAL A 272 -10.21 -3.58 -1.76
C VAL A 272 -10.32 -3.38 -0.25
N LEU A 273 -9.37 -2.63 0.32
CA LEU A 273 -9.42 -2.20 1.73
C LEU A 273 -9.27 -0.68 1.80
N THR A 274 -10.02 -0.04 2.70
CA THR A 274 -9.79 1.38 3.04
C THR A 274 -8.46 1.51 3.81
N LEU A 275 -7.90 2.72 3.83
CA LEU A 275 -6.67 2.99 4.59
C LEU A 275 -6.85 2.68 6.09
N SER A 276 -8.04 2.95 6.62
CA SER A 276 -8.40 2.71 8.02
C SER A 276 -8.48 1.23 8.36
N SER A 277 -9.11 0.42 7.50
CA SER A 277 -9.19 -1.04 7.69
C SER A 277 -7.81 -1.70 7.53
N ALA A 278 -7.01 -1.25 6.56
CA ALA A 278 -5.65 -1.74 6.37
C ALA A 278 -4.72 -1.38 7.54
N SER A 279 -4.80 -0.16 8.08
CA SER A 279 -4.03 0.27 9.25
C SER A 279 -4.31 -0.63 10.46
N LYS A 280 -5.59 -0.84 10.80
CA LYS A 280 -6.00 -1.72 11.91
C LYS A 280 -5.48 -3.14 11.73
N GLY A 281 -5.67 -3.72 10.53
CA GLY A 281 -5.18 -5.07 10.24
C GLY A 281 -3.66 -5.20 10.35
N LEU A 282 -2.92 -4.21 9.83
CA LEU A 282 -1.46 -4.22 9.86
C LEU A 282 -0.90 -4.08 11.30
N ILE A 283 -1.56 -3.28 12.14
CA ILE A 283 -1.24 -3.16 13.58
C ILE A 283 -1.51 -4.49 14.31
N GLU A 284 -2.66 -5.12 14.09
CA GLU A 284 -2.99 -6.42 14.70
C GLU A 284 -1.99 -7.51 14.27
N MET A 285 -1.54 -7.47 13.02
CA MET A 285 -0.52 -8.38 12.47
C MET A 285 0.89 -8.17 13.04
N MET A 286 1.17 -7.11 13.80
CA MET A 286 2.47 -6.93 14.47
C MET A 286 2.83 -8.07 15.41
N SER A 287 1.82 -8.76 15.95
CA SER A 287 1.99 -9.90 16.85
C SER A 287 1.68 -11.24 16.18
N SER A 288 1.66 -11.28 14.84
CA SER A 288 1.41 -12.50 14.09
C SER A 288 2.45 -13.58 14.45
N PRO A 289 2.02 -14.80 14.83
CA PRO A 289 2.92 -15.93 14.97
C PRO A 289 3.33 -16.50 13.61
N TYR A 290 2.70 -16.06 12.52
CA TYR A 290 2.96 -16.51 11.16
C TYR A 290 3.92 -15.56 10.45
N PRO A 291 4.92 -16.08 9.72
CA PRO A 291 5.91 -15.27 9.02
C PRO A 291 5.36 -14.55 7.79
N THR A 292 4.21 -14.98 7.26
CA THR A 292 3.57 -14.37 6.10
C THR A 292 2.06 -14.41 6.28
N VAL A 293 1.40 -13.29 6.06
CA VAL A 293 -0.06 -13.13 6.10
C VAL A 293 -0.53 -12.19 4.99
N HIS A 294 -1.79 -12.31 4.58
CA HIS A 294 -2.35 -11.49 3.51
C HIS A 294 -3.35 -10.47 4.06
N LEU A 295 -3.05 -9.19 3.86
CA LEU A 295 -3.96 -8.10 4.20
C LEU A 295 -4.73 -7.70 2.94
N VAL A 296 -5.74 -8.51 2.63
CA VAL A 296 -6.70 -8.30 1.54
C VAL A 296 -8.12 -8.46 2.09
N HIS A 297 -9.12 -7.94 1.38
CA HIS A 297 -10.50 -8.14 1.78
C HIS A 297 -10.89 -9.63 1.68
N PRO A 298 -11.31 -10.31 2.78
CA PRO A 298 -11.59 -11.75 2.78
C PRO A 298 -12.92 -12.12 2.09
N ARG A 299 -13.84 -11.16 1.98
CA ARG A 299 -15.17 -11.33 1.37
C ARG A 299 -15.43 -10.27 0.28
N PRO A 300 -14.61 -10.18 -0.78
CA PRO A 300 -14.73 -9.08 -1.74
C PRO A 300 -16.08 -9.08 -2.47
N VAL A 301 -16.57 -7.90 -2.83
CA VAL A 301 -17.66 -7.76 -3.81
C VAL A 301 -17.10 -7.91 -5.23
N LYS A 302 -17.98 -8.00 -6.23
CA LYS A 302 -17.56 -7.93 -7.63
C LYS A 302 -17.34 -6.47 -8.06
N ALA A 303 -16.39 -6.24 -8.96
CA ALA A 303 -16.19 -4.91 -9.56
C ALA A 303 -17.41 -4.45 -10.36
N SER A 304 -18.14 -5.36 -11.02
CA SER A 304 -19.42 -5.09 -11.68
C SER A 304 -20.47 -4.50 -10.72
N HIS A 305 -20.50 -4.95 -9.46
CA HIS A 305 -21.39 -4.39 -8.45
C HIS A 305 -21.03 -2.93 -8.13
N ILE A 306 -19.74 -2.65 -7.88
CA ILE A 306 -19.27 -1.28 -7.64
C ILE A 306 -19.52 -0.39 -8.87
N CYS A 307 -19.28 -0.91 -10.07
CA CYS A 307 -19.55 -0.22 -11.33
C CYS A 307 -21.02 0.16 -11.46
N GLN A 308 -21.94 -0.75 -11.10
CA GLN A 308 -23.37 -0.47 -11.10
C GLN A 308 -23.74 0.63 -10.08
N LEU A 309 -23.19 0.58 -8.87
CA LEU A 309 -23.43 1.63 -7.86
C LEU A 309 -22.97 3.01 -8.36
N ILE A 310 -21.82 3.06 -9.03
CA ILE A 310 -21.32 4.28 -9.66
C ILE A 310 -22.27 4.72 -10.76
N ALA A 311 -22.64 3.82 -11.68
CA ALA A 311 -23.55 4.07 -12.79
C ALA A 311 -24.90 4.64 -12.33
N ASP A 312 -25.47 4.12 -11.25
CA ASP A 312 -26.73 4.60 -10.67
C ASP A 312 -26.62 6.06 -10.16
N ILE A 313 -25.44 6.46 -9.67
CA ILE A 313 -25.18 7.83 -9.19
C ILE A 313 -24.88 8.77 -10.37
N ILE A 314 -24.03 8.36 -11.30
CA ILE A 314 -23.52 9.26 -12.34
C ILE A 314 -24.31 9.19 -13.66
N GLY A 315 -25.20 8.22 -13.83
CA GLY A 315 -26.03 8.07 -15.02
C GLY A 315 -25.26 7.65 -16.28
N LEU A 316 -24.15 6.93 -16.15
CA LEU A 316 -23.39 6.39 -17.28
C LEU A 316 -23.68 4.91 -17.50
N GLU A 317 -23.63 4.47 -18.76
CA GLU A 317 -23.83 3.07 -19.14
C GLU A 317 -22.59 2.22 -18.85
N PRO A 318 -22.71 1.09 -18.11
CA PRO A 318 -21.65 0.11 -17.97
C PRO A 318 -21.47 -0.74 -19.24
N ILE A 319 -20.24 -0.86 -19.73
CA ILE A 319 -19.86 -1.73 -20.85
C ILE A 319 -18.72 -2.68 -20.46
N PRO A 320 -18.51 -3.81 -21.16
CA PRO A 320 -17.39 -4.70 -20.90
C PRO A 320 -16.04 -3.97 -20.97
N PHE A 321 -15.14 -4.26 -20.02
CA PHE A 321 -13.84 -3.58 -19.97
C PHE A 321 -13.01 -3.70 -21.25
N THR A 322 -13.09 -4.82 -21.97
CA THR A 322 -12.41 -4.99 -23.27
C THR A 322 -12.92 -3.98 -24.30
N GLU A 323 -14.23 -3.80 -24.40
CA GLU A 323 -14.85 -2.83 -25.31
C GLU A 323 -14.51 -1.39 -24.91
N TRP A 324 -14.45 -1.13 -23.60
CA TRP A 324 -14.03 0.19 -23.10
C TRP A 324 -12.58 0.52 -23.48
N ILE A 325 -11.68 -0.48 -23.45
CA ILE A 325 -10.29 -0.29 -23.90
C ILE A 325 -10.22 -0.04 -25.40
N ASP A 326 -10.99 -0.75 -26.21
CA ASP A 326 -11.04 -0.51 -27.67
C ASP A 326 -11.44 0.96 -27.95
N LYS A 327 -12.46 1.46 -27.25
CA LYS A 327 -12.91 2.86 -27.34
C LYS A 327 -11.88 3.87 -26.81
N LEU A 328 -11.09 3.49 -25.81
CA LEU A 328 -10.00 4.31 -25.29
C LEU A 328 -8.86 4.40 -26.32
N GLU A 329 -8.51 3.32 -27.00
CA GLU A 329 -7.52 3.32 -28.08
C GLU A 329 -8.01 4.12 -29.31
N GLU A 330 -9.31 4.02 -29.64
CA GLU A 330 -9.93 4.83 -30.69
C GLU A 330 -9.86 6.34 -30.38
N SER A 331 -10.02 6.75 -29.12
CA SER A 331 -9.99 8.17 -28.75
C SER A 331 -8.61 8.79 -28.99
N VAL A 332 -7.54 8.03 -28.75
CA VAL A 332 -6.15 8.43 -29.06
C VAL A 332 -5.94 8.56 -30.56
N ASN A 333 -6.41 7.59 -31.35
CA ASN A 333 -6.23 7.60 -32.80
C ASN A 333 -6.98 8.75 -33.50
N ALA A 334 -8.08 9.22 -32.90
CA ALA A 334 -8.87 10.32 -33.41
C ALA A 334 -8.37 11.71 -32.95
N ALA A 335 -7.46 11.77 -31.97
CA ALA A 335 -6.97 13.02 -31.40
C ALA A 335 -6.06 13.76 -32.38
N GLN A 336 -6.29 15.08 -32.51
CA GLN A 336 -5.39 15.97 -33.27
C GLN A 336 -4.19 16.42 -32.43
N ASP A 337 -4.37 16.47 -31.10
CA ASP A 337 -3.35 16.82 -30.11
C ASP A 337 -3.35 15.75 -29.01
N GLU A 338 -2.23 15.03 -28.89
CA GLU A 338 -2.06 13.98 -27.90
C GLU A 338 -2.03 14.53 -26.45
N GLY A 339 -1.54 15.75 -26.25
CA GLY A 339 -1.48 16.37 -24.93
C GLY A 339 -2.87 16.75 -24.42
N GLU A 340 -3.69 17.37 -25.27
CA GLU A 340 -5.08 17.72 -24.94
C GLU A 340 -5.91 16.45 -24.65
N GLU A 341 -5.72 15.38 -25.44
CA GLU A 341 -6.40 14.11 -25.20
C GLU A 341 -5.94 13.42 -23.91
N MET A 342 -4.66 13.52 -23.52
CA MET A 342 -4.20 13.00 -22.23
C MET A 342 -4.80 13.76 -21.03
N GLU A 343 -5.02 15.07 -21.16
CA GLU A 343 -5.69 15.84 -20.11
C GLU A 343 -7.18 15.47 -19.99
N ARG A 344 -7.86 15.35 -21.14
CA ARG A 344 -9.27 14.98 -21.23
C ARG A 344 -9.52 13.52 -20.83
N ASN A 345 -8.67 12.60 -21.29
CA ASN A 345 -8.80 11.16 -21.15
C ASN A 345 -7.55 10.55 -20.49
N PRO A 346 -7.37 10.78 -19.18
CA PRO A 346 -6.12 10.47 -18.49
C PRO A 346 -5.75 8.97 -18.44
N ALA A 347 -6.71 8.06 -18.61
CA ALA A 347 -6.46 6.62 -18.67
C ALA A 347 -5.68 6.17 -19.91
N VAL A 348 -5.53 7.03 -20.93
CA VAL A 348 -4.65 6.77 -22.08
C VAL A 348 -3.24 6.40 -21.63
N VAL A 349 -2.71 7.08 -20.60
CA VAL A 349 -1.36 6.80 -20.06
C VAL A 349 -1.25 5.42 -19.39
N LEU A 350 -2.39 4.79 -19.10
CA LEU A 350 -2.48 3.46 -18.49
C LEU A 350 -2.72 2.35 -19.53
N LEU A 351 -2.83 2.64 -20.83
CA LEU A 351 -2.98 1.62 -21.87
C LEU A 351 -1.93 0.49 -21.77
N PRO A 352 -0.62 0.77 -21.57
CA PRO A 352 0.37 -0.30 -21.39
C PRO A 352 0.09 -1.19 -20.17
N LEU A 353 -0.43 -0.59 -19.08
CA LEU A 353 -0.82 -1.30 -17.87
C LEU A 353 -2.04 -2.21 -18.14
N PHE A 354 -3.03 -1.70 -18.87
CA PHE A 354 -4.22 -2.46 -19.24
C PHE A 354 -3.89 -3.62 -20.17
N GLN A 355 -3.04 -3.42 -21.18
CA GLN A 355 -2.57 -4.47 -22.08
C GLN A 355 -1.85 -5.61 -21.32
N MET A 356 -1.18 -5.30 -20.22
CA MET A 356 -0.56 -6.31 -19.35
C MET A 356 -1.61 -7.07 -18.51
N PHE A 357 -2.70 -6.43 -18.08
CA PHE A 357 -3.74 -7.05 -17.25
C PHE A 357 -4.84 -7.76 -18.04
N LEU A 358 -5.21 -7.28 -19.22
CA LEU A 358 -6.31 -7.82 -20.03
C LEU A 358 -6.18 -9.35 -20.26
N PRO A 359 -5.02 -9.91 -20.67
CA PRO A 359 -4.88 -11.35 -20.84
C PRO A 359 -5.00 -12.15 -19.54
N ARG A 360 -4.97 -11.48 -18.39
CA ARG A 360 -5.08 -12.09 -17.06
C ARG A 360 -6.53 -12.15 -16.59
N LEU A 361 -7.39 -11.21 -16.97
CA LEU A 361 -8.79 -11.17 -16.56
C LEU A 361 -9.57 -12.42 -17.01
N SER A 362 -9.18 -13.03 -18.13
CA SER A 362 -9.78 -14.28 -18.61
C SER A 362 -9.30 -15.54 -17.88
N LYS A 363 -8.26 -15.44 -17.04
CA LYS A 363 -7.68 -16.60 -16.33
C LYS A 363 -8.46 -16.89 -15.05
N LYS A 364 -8.77 -18.17 -14.81
CA LYS A 364 -9.38 -18.62 -13.54
C LYS A 364 -8.48 -18.26 -12.35
N GLY A 365 -9.11 -17.93 -11.22
CA GLY A 365 -8.38 -17.57 -9.99
C GLY A 365 -7.78 -16.16 -10.02
N ARG A 366 -8.32 -15.27 -10.85
CA ARG A 366 -7.94 -13.85 -10.92
C ARG A 366 -9.07 -12.95 -10.45
N ASP A 367 -8.68 -11.81 -9.90
CA ASP A 367 -9.57 -10.72 -9.52
C ASP A 367 -9.77 -9.72 -10.68
N ALA A 368 -10.57 -8.68 -10.44
CA ALA A 368 -10.91 -7.66 -11.42
C ALA A 368 -9.73 -6.80 -11.89
N ILE A 369 -8.54 -6.96 -11.29
CA ILE A 369 -7.33 -6.21 -11.61
C ILE A 369 -6.23 -7.14 -12.16
N GLY A 370 -6.59 -8.39 -12.48
CA GLY A 370 -5.69 -9.37 -13.07
C GLY A 370 -4.69 -9.98 -12.06
N MET A 371 -4.88 -9.73 -10.76
CA MET A 371 -4.07 -10.31 -9.70
C MET A 371 -4.63 -11.67 -9.28
N PRO A 372 -3.79 -12.60 -8.77
CA PRO A 372 -4.27 -13.83 -8.16
C PRO A 372 -5.25 -13.55 -7.00
N LEU A 373 -6.18 -14.46 -6.75
CA LEU A 373 -6.90 -14.47 -5.47
C LEU A 373 -5.95 -14.91 -4.34
N TYR A 374 -6.20 -14.48 -3.11
CA TYR A 374 -5.34 -14.74 -1.96
C TYR A 374 -6.13 -15.41 -0.83
N GLU A 375 -5.54 -16.41 -0.19
CA GLU A 375 -6.07 -16.96 1.07
C GLU A 375 -5.91 -15.92 2.18
N THR A 376 -6.84 -15.94 3.15
CA THR A 376 -6.83 -15.04 4.33
C THR A 376 -7.05 -15.81 5.64
N LYS A 377 -6.79 -17.11 5.65
CA LYS A 377 -7.06 -18.00 6.78
C LYS A 377 -6.22 -17.64 8.01
N LEU A 378 -4.94 -17.34 7.83
CA LEU A 378 -4.02 -16.94 8.90
C LEU A 378 -4.27 -15.48 9.28
N ALA A 379 -4.46 -14.60 8.30
CA ALA A 379 -4.86 -13.21 8.53
C ALA A 379 -6.10 -13.09 9.43
N LEU A 380 -7.16 -13.88 9.18
CA LEU A 380 -8.38 -13.88 10.01
C LEU A 380 -8.17 -14.41 11.44
N GLN A 381 -7.10 -15.18 11.69
CA GLN A 381 -6.77 -15.64 13.05
C GLN A 381 -6.05 -14.57 13.88
N VAL A 382 -5.35 -13.64 13.22
CA VAL A 382 -4.49 -12.64 13.90
C VAL A 382 -5.04 -11.22 13.81
N ALA A 383 -5.91 -10.92 12.85
CA ALA A 383 -6.47 -9.60 12.61
C ALA A 383 -8.01 -9.61 12.73
N PRO A 384 -8.56 -9.49 13.95
CA PRO A 384 -9.99 -9.38 14.19
C PRO A 384 -10.67 -8.28 13.37
N SER A 385 -9.96 -7.21 13.02
CA SER A 385 -10.48 -6.14 12.16
C SER A 385 -10.98 -6.62 10.80
N LEU A 386 -10.52 -7.78 10.30
CA LEU A 386 -10.96 -8.38 9.02
C LEU A 386 -12.22 -9.26 9.16
N ALA A 387 -12.69 -9.51 10.37
CA ALA A 387 -13.88 -10.34 10.63
C ALA A 387 -15.15 -9.72 10.02
N GLU A 388 -16.15 -10.57 9.72
CA GLU A 388 -17.40 -10.17 9.05
C GLU A 388 -18.15 -9.03 9.74
N GLY A 389 -18.21 -9.03 11.08
CA GLY A 389 -18.86 -7.96 11.84
C GLY A 389 -18.03 -6.67 12.00
N ARG A 390 -16.78 -6.61 11.48
CA ARG A 390 -15.88 -5.45 11.63
C ARG A 390 -15.40 -4.87 10.31
N LEU A 391 -15.34 -5.69 9.27
CA LEU A 391 -15.01 -5.29 7.91
C LEU A 391 -16.22 -5.56 7.00
N PRO A 392 -17.09 -4.55 6.80
CA PRO A 392 -18.19 -4.64 5.86
C PRO A 392 -17.66 -4.69 4.42
N GLN A 393 -18.46 -5.29 3.55
CA GLN A 393 -18.24 -5.24 2.10
C GLN A 393 -18.45 -3.83 1.58
N THR A 394 -17.72 -3.46 0.51
CA THR A 394 -17.89 -2.17 -0.16
C THR A 394 -19.32 -1.99 -0.67
N GLY A 395 -19.96 -0.89 -0.29
CA GLY A 395 -21.36 -0.59 -0.62
C GLY A 395 -21.60 0.83 -1.12
N MET A 396 -22.88 1.24 -1.15
CA MET A 396 -23.29 2.54 -1.69
C MET A 396 -22.68 3.72 -0.92
N ASP A 397 -22.66 3.67 0.41
CA ASP A 397 -22.11 4.75 1.25
C ASP A 397 -20.63 5.02 0.96
N ASP A 398 -19.87 3.96 0.64
CA ASP A 398 -18.46 4.05 0.29
C ASP A 398 -18.27 4.76 -1.05
N VAL A 399 -19.06 4.37 -2.06
CA VAL A 399 -19.04 4.98 -3.39
C VAL A 399 -19.44 6.46 -3.31
N GLN A 400 -20.53 6.77 -2.59
CA GLN A 400 -20.99 8.15 -2.41
C GLN A 400 -19.95 9.02 -1.71
N ARG A 401 -19.27 8.50 -0.68
CA ARG A 401 -18.22 9.22 0.05
C ARG A 401 -17.07 9.63 -0.86
N VAL A 402 -16.59 8.70 -1.68
CA VAL A 402 -15.48 8.96 -2.61
C VAL A 402 -15.90 9.94 -3.71
N LEU A 403 -17.06 9.71 -4.35
CA LEU A 403 -17.56 10.60 -5.40
C LEU A 403 -17.80 12.02 -4.88
N LYS A 404 -18.36 12.16 -3.67
CA LYS A 404 -18.55 13.44 -3.01
C LYS A 404 -17.21 14.16 -2.78
N HIS A 405 -16.22 13.45 -2.23
CA HIS A 405 -14.89 14.02 -1.99
C HIS A 405 -14.26 14.53 -3.30
N TRP A 406 -14.30 13.73 -4.37
CA TRP A 406 -13.79 14.12 -5.68
C TRP A 406 -14.54 15.30 -6.31
N GLN A 407 -15.85 15.38 -6.09
CA GLN A 407 -16.63 16.54 -6.52
C GLN A 407 -16.22 17.81 -5.77
N GLU A 408 -16.09 17.74 -4.44
CA GLU A 408 -15.72 18.88 -3.59
C GLU A 408 -14.29 19.36 -3.83
N THR A 409 -13.38 18.45 -4.16
CA THR A 409 -11.97 18.75 -4.47
C THR A 409 -11.72 19.10 -5.94
N GLY A 410 -12.78 19.11 -6.77
CA GLY A 410 -12.71 19.52 -8.17
C GLY A 410 -12.06 18.50 -9.11
N LEU A 411 -11.94 17.21 -8.72
CA LEU A 411 -11.33 16.19 -9.57
C LEU A 411 -12.05 16.00 -10.92
N PHE A 412 -13.35 16.34 -10.96
CA PHE A 412 -14.18 16.28 -12.16
C PHE A 412 -14.33 17.62 -12.90
N GLN A 413 -13.76 18.72 -12.38
CA GLN A 413 -13.77 20.03 -13.08
C GLN A 413 -13.02 19.92 -14.41
N GLY A 414 -13.47 20.64 -15.45
CA GLY A 414 -12.89 20.56 -16.80
C GLY A 414 -13.34 19.35 -17.63
N ILE A 415 -13.53 18.17 -17.02
CA ILE A 415 -14.02 16.95 -17.72
C ILE A 415 -15.50 17.11 -18.13
N LEU A 416 -16.26 17.83 -17.31
CA LEU A 416 -17.70 18.03 -17.48
C LEU A 416 -18.05 19.24 -18.35
N ASP A 417 -17.12 20.17 -18.57
CA ASP A 417 -17.37 21.45 -19.23
C ASP A 417 -17.68 21.33 -20.75
N GLY A 418 -17.52 20.13 -21.32
CA GLY A 418 -17.88 19.80 -22.71
C GLY A 418 -19.19 19.04 -22.88
N ARG A 419 -19.95 18.75 -21.82
CA ARG A 419 -21.26 18.07 -21.89
C ARG A 419 -22.40 19.07 -21.70
N ASP A 420 -23.51 18.90 -22.43
CA ASP A 420 -24.75 19.64 -22.21
C ASP A 420 -25.13 19.53 -20.72
N GLU A 421 -25.44 20.64 -20.05
CA GLU A 421 -25.85 20.64 -18.64
C GLU A 421 -27.03 19.68 -18.36
N ARG A 422 -27.81 19.33 -19.40
CA ARG A 422 -28.90 18.35 -19.36
C ARG A 422 -28.45 16.88 -19.33
N THR A 423 -27.20 16.58 -19.69
CA THR A 423 -26.61 15.22 -19.70
C THR A 423 -25.50 15.04 -18.66
N LEU A 424 -25.23 16.07 -17.86
CA LEU A 424 -24.32 15.96 -16.73
C LEU A 424 -24.85 14.93 -15.73
N PRO A 425 -23.97 14.08 -15.17
CA PRO A 425 -24.28 13.29 -14.00
C PRO A 425 -24.95 14.17 -12.96
N ARG A 426 -26.17 13.84 -12.56
CA ARG A 426 -26.79 14.47 -11.38
C ARG A 426 -26.09 13.90 -10.16
N PHE A 427 -24.86 14.36 -9.90
CA PHE A 427 -24.22 14.18 -8.61
C PHE A 427 -25.24 14.67 -7.59
N VAL A 428 -25.77 13.74 -6.79
CA VAL A 428 -26.93 13.97 -5.94
C VAL A 428 -26.69 15.26 -5.18
N ALA A 429 -27.46 16.31 -5.51
CA ALA A 429 -27.45 17.55 -4.75
C ALA A 429 -27.65 17.15 -3.30
N SER A 430 -26.74 17.61 -2.43
CA SER A 430 -26.77 17.28 -1.01
C SER A 430 -28.21 17.33 -0.49
N PRO A 431 -28.71 16.32 0.23
CA PRO A 431 -29.99 16.47 0.89
C PRO A 431 -29.85 17.72 1.75
N LYS A 432 -30.65 18.74 1.44
CA LYS A 432 -30.76 19.94 2.26
C LYS A 432 -31.09 19.44 3.67
N LEU A 433 -30.13 19.55 4.58
CA LEU A 433 -30.34 19.39 6.01
C LEU A 433 -31.29 20.49 6.50
#